data_AF-A0A8H5GWI4-F1
#
_entry.id   AF-A0A8H5GWI4-F1
#
_cell.length_a   1.000
_cell.length_b   1.000
_cell.length_c   1.000
_cell.angle_alpha   90.00
_cell.angle_beta   90.00
_cell.angle_gamma   90.00
#
_symmetry.space_group_name_H-M   'P 1'
#
loop_
_entity.id
_entity.type
_entity.pdbx_description
1 polymer ?
#
loop_
_entity_poly.entity_id
_entity_poly.type
_entity_poly.pdbx_seq_one_letter_code
_entity_poly.pdbx_strand_id
1 'polypeptide(L)'
;MSLARFLVYSNQFDLQGICATTSTWLQNQTHIDIIHNHIAEYAKIYDNLSAHQPDTEDPWPTADELLAMTYAGPPVYGLQGVGEGQSTNGSIALRTTVEQNEAPTWVVIWGGANVLAQAVWEYEQNHTQAEIDHFISKLRVYSISDQDNSGARVRRRHPEIFWILSLHTMNIYQSTTWQGISSPGVDQGGPDNSIVSNDWLQTNIRDVSSFGSVYPDVEFIMEGDSPTFLYLSQNGLGSSEHPCWGSWGGRYGRITDEDHIYTDTVDTNVRGLDGNHYTSGYASVWRWRNAYQWDFSGRMHWTSTSNFSAVNHNPVVVVNDSNIVAQPLFLNVTPGEIVFLDASASYDPDVNSSSTATSISSKGFANITFWQYVDASAPQSGLNTAPSLKITQDGLTATVAVPALEDIPSAWIQGLRIILPASILKEPLLWDILMNLRGDYQIIVGPVSRRHASSLAGRNLNKMIPRIGLPMPTVVYFISRIVTLGYLLSLTLFMVAPVQCTPTAHIVGVTSHLSMTSTGLLFFFRVSALYHNHRYIRATFFSLWISLPRDSPKYFNRLEEFEQEIEKRKDEIGR
;
A
#
# COMPACT_ATOMS: atom_id res chain seq x y z
N MET A 1 13.49 -19.84 -10.38
CA MET A 1 12.98 -18.80 -11.30
C MET A 1 13.22 -17.41 -10.73
N SER A 2 12.51 -17.00 -9.67
CA SER A 2 12.59 -15.64 -9.10
C SER A 2 14.02 -15.23 -8.73
N LEU A 3 14.83 -16.14 -8.18
CA LEU A 3 16.25 -15.87 -7.88
C LEU A 3 17.09 -15.57 -9.14
N ALA A 4 16.84 -16.25 -10.25
CA ALA A 4 17.57 -16.01 -11.50
C ALA A 4 17.28 -14.61 -12.04
N ARG A 5 16.01 -14.18 -12.02
CA ARG A 5 15.64 -12.80 -12.34
C ARG A 5 16.27 -11.82 -11.34
N PHE A 6 16.12 -12.07 -10.03
CA PHE A 6 16.67 -11.21 -9.00
C PHE A 6 18.17 -10.94 -9.19
N LEU A 7 18.97 -11.97 -9.53
CA LEU A 7 20.41 -11.80 -9.74
C LEU A 7 20.75 -10.83 -10.89
N VAL A 8 20.03 -10.87 -12.01
CA VAL A 8 20.25 -9.91 -13.11
C VAL A 8 19.65 -8.52 -12.85
N TYR A 9 18.91 -8.35 -11.75
CA TYR A 9 18.43 -7.06 -11.22
C TYR A 9 19.16 -6.62 -9.95
N SER A 10 20.13 -7.40 -9.46
CA SER A 10 20.70 -7.19 -8.13
C SER A 10 21.42 -5.84 -7.97
N ASN A 11 21.80 -5.22 -9.09
CA ASN A 11 22.37 -3.89 -9.17
C ASN A 11 21.39 -2.74 -8.89
N GLN A 12 20.08 -3.02 -8.86
CA GLN A 12 19.05 -2.04 -8.47
C GLN A 12 18.82 -1.98 -6.96
N PHE A 13 19.51 -2.82 -6.18
CA PHE A 13 19.27 -2.96 -4.74
C PHE A 13 20.58 -2.88 -3.97
N ASP A 14 20.55 -2.14 -2.86
CA ASP A 14 21.53 -2.30 -1.79
C ASP A 14 21.24 -3.63 -1.06
N LEU A 15 21.69 -4.73 -1.67
CA LEU A 15 21.42 -6.09 -1.20
C LEU A 15 22.24 -6.39 0.05
N GLN A 16 21.54 -6.74 1.13
CA GLN A 16 22.15 -7.03 2.44
C GLN A 16 22.20 -8.54 2.77
N GLY A 17 21.41 -9.37 2.08
CA GLY A 17 21.35 -10.79 2.37
C GLY A 17 20.38 -11.58 1.49
N ILE A 18 20.73 -12.83 1.19
CA ILE A 18 19.86 -13.84 0.60
C ILE A 18 19.80 -15.01 1.58
N CYS A 19 18.61 -15.37 2.05
CA CYS A 19 18.47 -16.41 3.08
C CYS A 19 17.55 -17.55 2.63
N ALA A 20 18.07 -18.78 2.62
CA ALA A 20 17.25 -19.98 2.40
C ALA A 20 16.36 -20.25 3.62
N THR A 21 15.07 -20.45 3.41
CA THR A 21 14.09 -20.66 4.49
C THR A 21 13.10 -21.78 4.18
N THR A 22 12.25 -22.13 5.15
CA THR A 22 11.15 -23.10 5.01
C THR A 22 9.84 -22.39 4.66
N SER A 23 8.80 -23.16 4.34
CA SER A 23 7.42 -22.69 4.18
C SER A 23 6.43 -23.84 4.40
N THR A 24 5.14 -23.59 4.27
CA THR A 24 4.11 -24.65 4.29
C THR A 24 4.31 -25.66 3.15
N TRP A 25 5.01 -25.26 2.07
CA TRP A 25 5.32 -26.09 0.90
C TRP A 25 6.69 -26.78 1.00
N LEU A 26 7.55 -26.33 1.92
CA LEU A 26 8.85 -26.93 2.22
C LEU A 26 9.16 -26.82 3.71
N GLN A 27 8.62 -27.73 4.52
CA GLN A 27 8.50 -27.52 5.97
C GLN A 27 9.77 -27.85 6.78
N ASN A 28 10.62 -28.76 6.30
CA ASN A 28 11.62 -29.43 7.16
C ASN A 28 13.05 -29.41 6.59
N GLN A 29 13.32 -28.53 5.62
CA GLN A 29 14.64 -28.40 5.01
C GLN A 29 14.82 -27.01 4.38
N THR A 30 16.07 -26.56 4.27
CA THR A 30 16.45 -25.36 3.53
C THR A 30 17.40 -25.74 2.39
N HIS A 31 17.36 -24.99 1.29
CA HIS A 31 18.17 -25.26 0.09
C HIS A 31 19.11 -24.10 -0.24
N ILE A 32 20.09 -23.88 0.65
CA ILE A 32 21.17 -22.91 0.40
C ILE A 32 22.05 -23.33 -0.78
N ASP A 33 22.15 -24.63 -1.05
CA ASP A 33 22.87 -25.20 -2.19
C ASP A 33 22.32 -24.69 -3.53
N ILE A 34 20.99 -24.54 -3.65
CA ILE A 34 20.36 -23.98 -4.85
C ILE A 34 20.78 -22.51 -5.04
N ILE A 35 20.88 -21.73 -3.96
CA ILE A 35 21.34 -20.33 -4.02
C ILE A 35 22.80 -20.27 -4.48
N HIS A 36 23.68 -21.08 -3.87
CA HIS A 36 25.09 -21.16 -4.26
C HIS A 36 25.26 -21.57 -5.73
N ASN A 37 24.47 -22.53 -6.21
CA ASN A 37 24.52 -22.94 -7.62
C ASN A 37 24.12 -21.80 -8.56
N HIS A 38 23.07 -21.02 -8.23
CA HIS A 38 22.70 -19.85 -9.03
C HIS A 38 23.81 -18.80 -9.05
N ILE A 39 24.43 -18.52 -7.90
CA ILE A 39 25.53 -17.55 -7.82
C ILE A 39 26.77 -18.04 -8.61
N ALA A 40 27.05 -19.34 -8.58
CA ALA A 40 28.15 -19.92 -9.36
C ALA A 40 27.93 -19.80 -10.88
N GLU A 41 26.70 -19.96 -11.35
CA GLU A 41 26.37 -19.73 -12.77
C GLU A 41 26.36 -18.24 -13.12
N TYR A 42 25.90 -17.38 -12.20
CA TYR A 42 25.97 -15.93 -12.34
C TYR A 42 27.41 -15.43 -12.49
N ALA A 43 28.35 -15.99 -11.72
CA ALA A 43 29.77 -15.65 -11.80
C ALA A 43 30.33 -15.78 -13.23
N LYS A 44 29.83 -16.75 -14.02
CA LYS A 44 30.29 -17.01 -15.39
C LYS A 44 29.84 -15.94 -16.39
N ILE A 45 28.76 -15.21 -16.07
CA ILE A 45 28.20 -14.16 -16.93
C ILE A 45 28.48 -12.75 -16.43
N TYR A 46 29.16 -12.60 -15.29
CA TYR A 46 29.39 -11.32 -14.62
C TYR A 46 30.05 -10.29 -15.54
N ASP A 47 31.10 -10.68 -16.27
CA ASP A 47 31.82 -9.77 -17.18
C ASP A 47 30.95 -9.31 -18.36
N ASN A 48 30.09 -10.20 -18.88
CA ASN A 48 29.13 -9.84 -19.92
C ASN A 48 28.11 -8.84 -19.36
N LEU A 49 27.44 -9.20 -18.26
CA LEU A 49 26.41 -8.38 -17.63
C LEU A 49 26.94 -6.99 -17.24
N SER A 50 28.12 -6.92 -16.62
CA SER A 50 28.74 -5.68 -16.18
C SER A 50 29.20 -4.77 -17.34
N ALA A 51 29.42 -5.32 -18.55
CA ALA A 51 29.71 -4.51 -19.73
C ALA A 51 28.49 -3.70 -20.21
N HIS A 52 27.29 -4.03 -19.71
CA HIS A 52 26.02 -3.37 -20.01
C HIS A 52 25.54 -2.46 -18.88
N GLN A 53 26.43 -2.06 -17.96
CA GLN A 53 26.13 -1.18 -16.82
C GLN A 53 25.34 0.07 -17.23
N PRO A 54 24.09 0.22 -16.78
CA PRO A 54 23.35 1.46 -16.95
C PRO A 54 24.01 2.57 -16.13
N ASP A 55 24.13 3.77 -16.71
CA ASP A 55 24.69 4.97 -16.03
C ASP A 55 23.86 5.41 -14.81
N THR A 56 22.68 4.81 -14.61
CA THR A 56 21.63 5.24 -13.68
C THR A 56 21.41 4.24 -12.55
N GLU A 57 22.16 3.14 -12.54
CA GLU A 57 22.05 2.07 -11.56
C GLU A 57 23.43 1.81 -10.94
N ASP A 58 23.47 1.23 -9.74
CA ASP A 58 24.71 0.84 -9.10
C ASP A 58 25.37 -0.34 -9.85
N PRO A 59 26.66 -0.63 -9.60
CA PRO A 59 27.30 -1.82 -10.15
C PRO A 59 26.65 -3.12 -9.67
N TRP A 60 26.63 -4.14 -10.52
CA TRP A 60 26.26 -5.48 -10.09
C TRP A 60 27.22 -6.02 -9.01
N PRO A 61 26.70 -6.64 -7.94
CA PRO A 61 27.53 -7.31 -6.94
C PRO A 61 28.25 -8.50 -7.58
N THR A 62 29.49 -8.71 -7.17
CA THR A 62 30.28 -9.87 -7.55
C THR A 62 29.73 -11.15 -6.94
N ALA A 63 30.10 -12.30 -7.51
CA ALA A 63 29.71 -13.59 -6.95
C ALA A 63 30.24 -13.80 -5.52
N ASP A 64 31.44 -13.32 -5.21
CA ASP A 64 32.02 -13.42 -3.87
C ASP A 64 31.23 -12.58 -2.84
N GLU A 65 30.80 -11.37 -3.21
CA GLU A 65 29.91 -10.54 -2.38
C GLU A 65 28.55 -11.22 -2.15
N LEU A 66 27.94 -11.77 -3.21
CA LEU A 66 26.69 -12.51 -3.11
C LEU A 66 26.81 -13.75 -2.20
N LEU A 67 27.89 -14.52 -2.33
CA LEU A 67 28.17 -15.68 -1.48
C LEU A 67 28.38 -15.26 -0.02
N ALA A 68 29.10 -14.17 0.24
CA ALA A 68 29.33 -13.64 1.57
C ALA A 68 28.01 -13.21 2.27
N MET A 69 27.02 -12.81 1.48
CA MET A 69 25.69 -12.42 1.93
C MET A 69 24.64 -13.55 1.81
N THR A 70 25.07 -14.80 1.62
CA THR A 70 24.15 -15.94 1.54
C THR A 70 24.08 -16.71 2.86
N TYR A 71 22.87 -16.91 3.35
CA TYR A 71 22.60 -17.47 4.69
C TYR A 71 21.54 -18.58 4.63
N ALA A 72 21.38 -19.30 5.74
CA ALA A 72 20.32 -20.29 5.93
C ALA A 72 19.53 -20.01 7.23
N GLY A 73 18.22 -20.09 7.13
CA GLY A 73 17.30 -20.13 8.26
C GLY A 73 17.18 -21.54 8.85
N PRO A 74 16.34 -21.69 9.88
CA PRO A 74 16.17 -22.98 10.54
C PRO A 74 15.40 -23.96 9.62
N PRO A 75 15.82 -25.24 9.53
CA PRO A 75 15.19 -26.24 8.66
C PRO A 75 13.92 -26.84 9.28
N VAL A 76 13.10 -25.99 9.91
CA VAL A 76 11.83 -26.37 10.53
C VAL A 76 10.75 -25.32 10.25
N TYR A 77 9.50 -25.75 10.30
CA TYR A 77 8.37 -24.93 9.87
C TYR A 77 8.02 -23.82 10.87
N GLY A 78 8.02 -22.58 10.37
CA GLY A 78 7.48 -21.43 11.07
C GLY A 78 8.03 -21.26 12.49
N LEU A 79 7.13 -21.10 13.46
CA LEU A 79 7.47 -20.89 14.87
C LEU A 79 8.19 -22.06 15.54
N GLN A 80 8.29 -23.24 14.92
CA GLN A 80 9.15 -24.31 15.45
C GLN A 80 10.63 -23.92 15.43
N GLY A 81 11.02 -23.03 14.51
CA GLY A 81 12.36 -22.46 14.41
C GLY A 81 12.51 -21.13 15.12
N VAL A 82 11.63 -20.80 16.08
CA VAL A 82 11.68 -19.53 16.82
C VAL A 82 11.77 -19.78 18.32
N GLY A 83 12.78 -19.23 18.98
CA GLY A 83 12.98 -19.33 20.42
C GLY A 83 14.44 -19.51 20.84
N GLU A 84 14.62 -19.88 22.11
CA GLU A 84 15.95 -20.11 22.69
C GLU A 84 16.69 -21.23 21.96
N GLY A 85 17.95 -20.98 21.58
CA GLY A 85 18.77 -21.93 20.85
C GLY A 85 18.41 -22.13 19.37
N GLN A 86 17.48 -21.34 18.82
CA GLN A 86 17.07 -21.42 17.40
C GLN A 86 17.81 -20.43 16.49
N SER A 87 18.87 -19.78 17.00
CA SER A 87 19.68 -18.83 16.23
C SER A 87 20.29 -19.49 14.99
N THR A 88 20.22 -18.78 13.87
CA THR A 88 20.82 -19.19 12.61
C THR A 88 21.71 -18.08 12.05
N ASN A 89 22.61 -18.39 11.12
CA ASN A 89 23.38 -17.33 10.48
C ASN A 89 22.47 -16.34 9.74
N GLY A 90 21.31 -16.77 9.23
CA GLY A 90 20.31 -15.89 8.64
C GLY A 90 19.66 -14.92 9.64
N SER A 91 19.22 -15.40 10.81
CA SER A 91 18.61 -14.52 11.82
C SER A 91 19.62 -13.52 12.40
N ILE A 92 20.86 -13.99 12.63
CA ILE A 92 21.97 -13.15 13.10
C ILE A 92 22.31 -12.07 12.07
N ALA A 93 22.43 -12.44 10.79
CA ALA A 93 22.73 -11.49 9.71
C ALA A 93 21.63 -10.44 9.59
N LEU A 94 20.36 -10.86 9.53
CA LEU A 94 19.23 -9.92 9.44
C LEU A 94 19.21 -8.95 10.63
N ARG A 95 19.34 -9.46 11.85
CA ARG A 95 19.39 -8.60 13.06
C ARG A 95 20.55 -7.61 12.97
N THR A 96 21.74 -8.07 12.62
CA THR A 96 22.94 -7.23 12.51
C THR A 96 22.76 -6.13 11.46
N THR A 97 22.24 -6.47 10.28
CA THR A 97 21.93 -5.50 9.21
C THR A 97 20.95 -4.44 9.70
N VAL A 98 19.85 -4.85 10.34
CA VAL A 98 18.84 -3.91 10.84
C VAL A 98 19.42 -3.02 11.92
N GLU A 99 20.29 -3.52 12.80
CA GLU A 99 20.97 -2.72 13.82
C GLU A 99 21.89 -1.66 13.19
N GLN A 100 22.70 -2.05 12.19
CA GLN A 100 23.73 -1.21 11.57
C GLN A 100 23.18 -0.18 10.59
N ASN A 101 22.06 -0.46 9.94
CA ASN A 101 21.49 0.45 8.96
C ASN A 101 20.71 1.58 9.62
N GLU A 102 20.96 2.81 9.15
CA GLU A 102 20.17 4.01 9.50
C GLU A 102 18.89 4.10 8.65
N ALA A 103 18.97 3.64 7.39
CA ALA A 103 17.82 3.54 6.51
C ALA A 103 16.96 2.30 6.85
N PRO A 104 15.67 2.30 6.48
CA PRO A 104 14.84 1.11 6.65
C PRO A 104 15.37 -0.09 5.86
N THR A 105 15.33 -1.27 6.47
CA THR A 105 15.72 -2.55 5.85
C THR A 105 14.47 -3.27 5.34
N TRP A 106 14.45 -3.55 4.04
CA TRP A 106 13.41 -4.35 3.40
C TRP A 106 13.67 -5.85 3.55
N VAL A 107 12.68 -6.56 4.07
CA VAL A 107 12.65 -8.02 4.17
C VAL A 107 11.59 -8.55 3.21
N VAL A 108 12.03 -9.07 2.08
CA VAL A 108 11.15 -9.71 1.08
C VAL A 108 11.04 -11.21 1.38
N ILE A 109 9.81 -11.70 1.54
CA ILE A 109 9.55 -13.06 2.05
C ILE A 109 8.82 -13.87 0.97
N TRP A 110 9.57 -14.80 0.35
CA TRP A 110 9.08 -15.70 -0.71
C TRP A 110 8.51 -17.01 -0.15
N GLY A 111 8.85 -17.35 1.09
CA GLY A 111 8.38 -18.55 1.78
C GLY A 111 7.80 -18.22 3.17
N GLY A 112 8.31 -18.87 4.20
CA GLY A 112 8.00 -18.58 5.60
C GLY A 112 8.84 -17.44 6.18
N ALA A 113 8.31 -16.77 7.19
CA ALA A 113 8.94 -15.61 7.85
C ALA A 113 9.77 -15.99 9.09
N ASN A 114 10.13 -17.26 9.28
CA ASN A 114 10.72 -17.76 10.52
C ASN A 114 12.09 -17.11 10.84
N VAL A 115 12.87 -16.73 9.82
CA VAL A 115 14.14 -16.00 9.97
C VAL A 115 13.90 -14.61 10.56
N LEU A 116 12.92 -13.88 10.02
CA LEU A 116 12.50 -12.58 10.55
C LEU A 116 11.96 -12.72 11.98
N ALA A 117 11.10 -13.71 12.22
CA ALA A 117 10.53 -13.95 13.53
C ALA A 117 11.59 -14.29 14.57
N GLN A 118 12.60 -15.09 14.21
CA GLN A 118 13.73 -15.40 15.08
C GLN A 118 14.60 -14.18 15.33
N ALA A 119 14.94 -13.40 14.30
CA ALA A 119 15.74 -12.18 14.46
C ALA A 119 15.08 -11.16 15.41
N VAL A 120 13.76 -10.96 15.26
CA VAL A 120 12.97 -10.12 16.16
C VAL A 120 12.95 -10.70 17.58
N TRP A 121 12.66 -11.99 17.72
CA TRP A 121 12.60 -12.65 19.04
C TRP A 121 13.92 -12.54 19.81
N GLU A 122 15.06 -12.77 19.13
CA GLU A 122 16.40 -12.65 19.71
C GLU A 122 16.70 -11.23 20.17
N TYR A 123 16.33 -10.24 19.36
CA TYR A 123 16.52 -8.84 19.69
C TYR A 123 15.69 -8.47 20.94
N GLU A 124 14.44 -8.93 21.04
CA GLU A 124 13.59 -8.71 22.21
C GLU A 124 14.15 -9.29 23.52
N GLN A 125 14.95 -10.36 23.48
CA GLN A 125 15.42 -11.02 24.70
C GLN A 125 16.46 -10.19 25.48
N ASN A 126 17.20 -9.32 24.80
CA ASN A 126 18.40 -8.67 25.36
C ASN A 126 18.39 -7.15 25.27
N HIS A 127 17.30 -6.54 24.78
CA HIS A 127 17.20 -5.10 24.56
C HIS A 127 16.04 -4.49 25.36
N THR A 128 16.17 -3.20 25.65
CA THR A 128 15.10 -2.41 26.27
C THR A 128 13.97 -2.15 25.28
N GLN A 129 12.78 -1.81 25.80
CA GLN A 129 11.62 -1.49 24.94
C GLN A 129 11.93 -0.37 23.93
N ALA A 130 12.67 0.67 24.33
CA ALA A 130 13.01 1.77 23.43
C ALA A 130 13.94 1.33 22.28
N GLU A 131 14.88 0.42 22.55
CA GLU A 131 15.76 -0.17 21.53
C GLU A 131 14.98 -1.11 20.61
N ILE A 132 14.02 -1.87 21.15
CA ILE A 132 13.09 -2.72 20.38
C ILE A 132 12.24 -1.85 19.45
N ASP A 133 11.59 -0.82 19.98
CA ASP A 133 10.76 0.09 19.17
C ASP A 133 11.58 0.73 18.05
N HIS A 134 12.83 1.10 18.32
CA HIS A 134 13.74 1.63 17.31
C HIS A 134 14.08 0.59 16.23
N PHE A 135 14.49 -0.62 16.63
CA PHE A 135 14.78 -1.73 15.71
C PHE A 135 13.58 -2.04 14.82
N ILE A 136 12.40 -2.16 15.41
CA ILE A 136 11.16 -2.45 14.71
C ILE A 136 10.79 -1.34 13.72
N SER A 137 11.00 -0.07 14.08
CA SER A 137 10.70 1.07 13.20
C SER A 137 11.51 1.07 11.89
N LYS A 138 12.65 0.37 11.88
CA LYS A 138 13.55 0.22 10.72
C LYS A 138 13.15 -0.95 9.81
N LEU A 139 12.22 -1.81 10.21
CA LEU A 139 11.76 -2.91 9.37
C LEU A 139 10.73 -2.43 8.34
N ARG A 140 10.90 -2.89 7.10
CA ARG A 140 9.90 -2.93 6.04
C ARG A 140 9.76 -4.37 5.58
N VAL A 141 8.54 -4.85 5.39
CA VAL A 141 8.33 -6.25 5.00
C VAL A 141 7.39 -6.33 3.81
N TYR A 142 7.72 -7.15 2.83
CA TYR A 142 6.78 -7.60 1.80
C TYR A 142 6.80 -9.12 1.78
N SER A 143 5.71 -9.75 2.22
CA SER A 143 5.52 -11.20 2.13
C SER A 143 4.54 -11.61 1.03
N ILE A 144 4.89 -12.65 0.27
CA ILE A 144 3.99 -13.32 -0.67
C ILE A 144 2.98 -14.13 0.13
N SER A 145 1.87 -13.46 0.47
CA SER A 145 0.90 -13.95 1.43
C SER A 145 1.57 -14.31 2.77
N ASP A 146 0.96 -15.18 3.57
CA ASP A 146 1.67 -15.93 4.60
C ASP A 146 1.79 -17.39 4.17
N GLN A 147 3.01 -17.93 4.23
CA GLN A 147 3.25 -19.34 3.98
C GLN A 147 3.72 -20.09 5.23
N ASP A 148 3.68 -19.45 6.39
CA ASP A 148 3.83 -20.11 7.69
C ASP A 148 3.06 -19.36 8.78
N ASN A 149 3.22 -19.78 10.04
CA ASN A 149 2.59 -19.13 11.19
C ASN A 149 3.45 -18.04 11.86
N SER A 150 4.65 -17.76 11.34
CA SER A 150 5.62 -16.87 11.99
C SER A 150 5.41 -15.41 11.59
N GLY A 151 5.07 -15.12 10.32
CA GLY A 151 4.77 -13.77 9.87
C GLY A 151 3.58 -13.14 10.61
N ALA A 152 2.50 -13.90 10.73
CA ALA A 152 1.34 -13.52 11.53
C ALA A 152 1.65 -13.33 13.02
N ARG A 153 2.64 -14.06 13.57
CA ARG A 153 3.09 -13.85 14.95
C ARG A 153 3.80 -12.52 15.11
N VAL A 154 4.71 -12.18 14.20
CA VAL A 154 5.46 -10.92 14.22
C VAL A 154 4.49 -9.74 14.11
N ARG A 155 3.59 -9.73 13.12
CA ARG A 155 2.60 -8.64 12.95
C ARG A 155 1.67 -8.43 14.13
N ARG A 156 1.33 -9.49 14.89
CA ARG A 156 0.49 -9.37 16.10
C ARG A 156 1.24 -8.79 17.30
N ARG A 157 2.56 -8.99 17.37
CA ARG A 157 3.41 -8.43 18.43
C ARG A 157 3.85 -7.00 18.10
N HIS A 158 4.12 -6.76 16.82
CA HIS A 158 4.65 -5.50 16.29
C HIS A 158 3.78 -4.99 15.13
N PRO A 159 2.54 -4.54 15.41
CA PRO A 159 1.65 -3.98 14.39
C PRO A 159 2.20 -2.69 13.75
N GLU A 160 3.22 -2.07 14.33
CA GLU A 160 3.94 -0.89 13.84
C GLU A 160 4.86 -1.16 12.65
N ILE A 161 5.19 -2.43 12.36
CA ILE A 161 5.99 -2.79 11.18
C ILE A 161 5.19 -2.44 9.93
N PHE A 162 5.79 -1.65 9.04
CA PHE A 162 5.28 -1.47 7.69
C PHE A 162 5.34 -2.81 6.96
N TRP A 163 4.17 -3.31 6.56
CA TRP A 163 4.05 -4.64 6.00
C TRP A 163 3.11 -4.68 4.79
N ILE A 164 3.62 -5.13 3.65
CA ILE A 164 2.83 -5.44 2.44
C ILE A 164 2.59 -6.94 2.40
N LEU A 165 1.32 -7.36 2.27
CA LEU A 165 0.96 -8.75 2.05
C LEU A 165 -0.45 -8.89 1.47
N SER A 166 -0.71 -10.01 0.79
CA SER A 166 -2.07 -10.41 0.49
C SER A 166 -2.68 -11.15 1.70
N LEU A 167 -3.68 -10.55 2.35
CA LEU A 167 -4.41 -11.17 3.46
C LEU A 167 -5.61 -11.96 2.96
N HIS A 168 -5.55 -13.28 3.09
CA HIS A 168 -6.63 -14.18 2.67
C HIS A 168 -6.72 -15.42 3.56
N THR A 169 -7.81 -16.18 3.41
CA THR A 169 -7.93 -17.51 4.02
C THR A 169 -6.77 -18.40 3.55
N MET A 170 -6.15 -19.15 4.45
CA MET A 170 -4.96 -19.96 4.16
C MET A 170 -5.09 -20.74 2.84
N ASN A 171 -4.07 -20.63 1.98
CA ASN A 171 -3.96 -21.26 0.66
C ASN A 171 -5.02 -20.87 -0.39
N ILE A 172 -5.90 -19.89 -0.12
CA ILE A 172 -6.79 -19.31 -1.13
C ILE A 172 -6.05 -18.22 -1.90
N TYR A 173 -5.06 -18.63 -2.70
CA TYR A 173 -4.24 -17.69 -3.46
C TYR A 173 -5.02 -16.99 -4.59
N GLN A 174 -6.20 -17.49 -4.98
CA GLN A 174 -7.04 -16.90 -6.03
C GLN A 174 -7.69 -15.57 -5.64
N SER A 175 -7.19 -14.89 -4.61
CA SER A 175 -7.59 -13.54 -4.24
C SER A 175 -6.40 -12.59 -4.09
N THR A 176 -5.20 -13.02 -4.48
CA THR A 176 -3.95 -12.30 -4.18
C THR A 176 -3.45 -11.52 -5.38
N THR A 177 -3.02 -10.28 -5.15
CA THR A 177 -2.50 -9.39 -6.20
C THR A 177 -1.34 -9.99 -6.97
N TRP A 178 -0.43 -10.69 -6.28
CA TRP A 178 0.78 -11.26 -6.87
C TRP A 178 0.50 -12.29 -7.97
N GLN A 179 -0.68 -12.92 -8.02
CA GLN A 179 -1.04 -13.81 -9.14
C GLN A 179 -1.07 -13.10 -10.50
N GLY A 180 -1.21 -11.78 -10.53
CA GLY A 180 -1.11 -10.99 -11.75
C GLY A 180 0.23 -11.16 -12.47
N ILE A 181 1.29 -11.60 -11.79
CA ILE A 181 2.60 -11.80 -12.43
C ILE A 181 2.52 -12.73 -13.65
N SER A 182 1.79 -13.85 -13.53
CA SER A 182 1.74 -14.84 -14.61
C SER A 182 0.58 -15.86 -14.53
N SER A 183 -0.33 -15.78 -13.55
CA SER A 183 -1.35 -16.83 -13.38
C SER A 183 -2.25 -16.91 -14.63
N PRO A 184 -2.45 -18.09 -15.23
CA PRO A 184 -3.24 -18.21 -16.45
C PRO A 184 -4.75 -18.04 -16.21
N GLY A 185 -5.19 -18.14 -14.95
CA GLY A 185 -6.61 -18.11 -14.57
C GLY A 185 -7.14 -16.71 -14.23
N VAL A 186 -6.28 -15.70 -14.11
CA VAL A 186 -6.69 -14.36 -13.70
C VAL A 186 -7.04 -13.50 -14.92
N ASP A 187 -8.11 -12.71 -14.80
CA ASP A 187 -8.54 -11.73 -15.81
C ASP A 187 -8.43 -12.25 -17.25
N GLN A 188 -9.05 -13.40 -17.55
CA GLN A 188 -8.95 -14.06 -18.86
C GLN A 188 -9.24 -13.10 -20.01
N GLY A 189 -8.31 -13.01 -20.97
CA GLY A 189 -8.35 -12.05 -22.10
C GLY A 189 -7.64 -10.71 -21.83
N GLY A 190 -7.37 -10.41 -20.55
CA GLY A 190 -6.72 -9.18 -20.11
C GLY A 190 -5.24 -9.16 -20.43
N PRO A 191 -4.42 -9.96 -19.75
CA PRO A 191 -2.97 -9.94 -19.92
C PRO A 191 -2.46 -10.83 -21.05
N ASP A 192 -1.26 -10.54 -21.55
CA ASP A 192 -0.56 -11.41 -22.49
C ASP A 192 -0.03 -12.66 -21.78
N ASN A 193 -0.63 -13.81 -22.06
CA ASN A 193 -0.17 -15.10 -21.52
C ASN A 193 0.90 -15.77 -22.39
N SER A 194 1.15 -15.28 -23.61
CA SER A 194 2.14 -15.87 -24.53
C SER A 194 3.56 -15.61 -24.04
N ILE A 195 3.83 -14.43 -23.49
CA ILE A 195 5.14 -14.00 -22.96
C ILE A 195 5.46 -14.53 -21.55
N VAL A 196 4.60 -15.41 -21.04
CA VAL A 196 4.81 -16.12 -19.78
C VAL A 196 4.74 -17.65 -19.94
N SER A 197 4.65 -18.12 -21.18
CA SER A 197 4.64 -19.54 -21.53
C SER A 197 6.03 -20.16 -21.47
N ASN A 198 6.11 -21.49 -21.29
CA ASN A 198 7.38 -22.21 -21.37
C ASN A 198 8.07 -22.04 -22.73
N ASP A 199 7.33 -21.96 -23.84
CA ASP A 199 7.91 -21.75 -25.18
C ASP A 199 8.61 -20.38 -25.29
N TRP A 200 7.97 -19.33 -24.78
CA TRP A 200 8.58 -18.01 -24.74
C TRP A 200 9.78 -17.97 -23.80
N LEU A 201 9.66 -18.56 -22.60
CA LEU A 201 10.76 -18.66 -21.63
C LEU A 201 11.95 -19.45 -22.17
N GLN A 202 11.69 -20.53 -22.90
CA GLN A 202 12.74 -21.33 -23.54
C GLN A 202 13.58 -20.46 -24.46
N THR A 203 12.91 -19.72 -25.35
CA THR A 203 13.57 -18.89 -26.37
C THR A 203 14.24 -17.65 -25.78
N ASN A 204 13.55 -16.95 -24.87
CA ASN A 204 13.93 -15.59 -24.44
C ASN A 204 14.66 -15.55 -23.10
N ILE A 205 14.73 -16.67 -22.37
CA ILE A 205 15.39 -16.74 -21.06
C ILE A 205 16.37 -17.92 -21.02
N ARG A 206 15.92 -19.15 -21.28
CA ARG A 206 16.73 -20.36 -21.06
C ARG A 206 17.83 -20.56 -22.11
N ASP A 207 17.53 -20.31 -23.39
CA ASP A 207 18.47 -20.52 -24.50
C ASP A 207 19.37 -19.31 -24.78
N VAL A 208 19.18 -18.20 -24.07
CA VAL A 208 19.89 -16.93 -24.32
C VAL A 208 21.37 -17.02 -23.98
N SER A 209 21.72 -17.67 -22.87
CA SER A 209 23.10 -17.84 -22.41
C SER A 209 23.21 -19.07 -21.50
N SER A 210 24.43 -19.41 -21.09
CA SER A 210 24.64 -20.49 -20.11
C SER A 210 23.88 -20.26 -18.79
N PHE A 211 23.67 -19.00 -18.41
CA PHE A 211 22.94 -18.66 -17.18
C PHE A 211 21.46 -19.06 -17.27
N GLY A 212 20.86 -19.06 -18.46
CA GLY A 212 19.47 -19.46 -18.66
C GLY A 212 19.15 -20.89 -18.17
N SER A 213 20.16 -21.76 -18.06
CA SER A 213 20.01 -23.13 -17.55
C SER A 213 19.57 -23.22 -16.08
N VAL A 214 19.78 -22.18 -15.27
CA VAL A 214 19.30 -22.15 -13.87
C VAL A 214 17.82 -21.76 -13.76
N TYR A 215 17.17 -21.41 -14.87
CA TYR A 215 15.77 -21.04 -14.92
C TYR A 215 14.90 -22.25 -15.31
N PRO A 216 14.17 -22.89 -14.35
CA PRO A 216 13.47 -24.16 -14.62
C PRO A 216 12.19 -23.99 -15.44
N ASP A 217 11.57 -25.11 -15.81
CA ASP A 217 10.21 -25.18 -16.38
C ASP A 217 9.14 -24.78 -15.37
N VAL A 218 8.09 -24.11 -15.87
CA VAL A 218 6.96 -23.67 -15.04
C VAL A 218 6.13 -24.89 -14.64
N GLU A 219 6.03 -25.12 -13.33
CA GLU A 219 5.22 -26.21 -12.74
C GLU A 219 3.78 -25.75 -12.39
N PHE A 220 3.63 -24.54 -11.85
CA PHE A 220 2.32 -23.99 -11.45
C PHE A 220 2.07 -22.59 -12.02
N ILE A 221 2.88 -21.62 -11.56
CA ILE A 221 2.87 -20.21 -11.95
C ILE A 221 4.34 -19.81 -12.09
N MET A 222 4.64 -18.97 -13.07
CA MET A 222 5.97 -18.39 -13.22
C MET A 222 6.16 -17.31 -12.14
N GLU A 223 7.24 -17.43 -11.37
CA GLU A 223 7.77 -16.33 -10.56
C GLU A 223 6.75 -15.66 -9.60
N GLY A 224 5.95 -16.48 -8.90
CA GLY A 224 4.96 -15.98 -7.92
C GLY A 224 5.54 -15.03 -6.88
N ASP A 225 6.86 -15.11 -6.63
CA ASP A 225 7.54 -14.29 -5.61
C ASP A 225 8.24 -13.03 -6.12
N SER A 226 8.48 -12.95 -7.43
CA SER A 226 9.14 -11.79 -8.03
C SER A 226 8.44 -10.44 -7.82
N PRO A 227 7.11 -10.37 -7.64
CA PRO A 227 6.45 -9.12 -7.25
C PRO A 227 7.07 -8.43 -6.03
N THR A 228 7.68 -9.16 -5.09
CA THR A 228 8.29 -8.55 -3.90
C THR A 228 9.47 -7.63 -4.19
N PHE A 229 10.35 -8.01 -5.13
CA PHE A 229 11.50 -7.19 -5.49
C PHE A 229 11.21 -6.30 -6.70
N LEU A 230 10.31 -6.71 -7.60
CA LEU A 230 9.81 -5.83 -8.67
C LEU A 230 9.05 -4.62 -8.10
N TYR A 231 8.48 -4.73 -6.89
CA TYR A 231 7.93 -3.60 -6.14
C TYR A 231 9.00 -2.56 -5.75
N LEU A 232 10.22 -3.00 -5.48
CA LEU A 232 11.34 -2.16 -5.06
C LEU A 232 12.19 -1.68 -6.25
N SER A 233 11.95 -2.19 -7.45
CA SER A 233 12.69 -1.81 -8.65
C SER A 233 12.55 -0.32 -8.92
N GLN A 234 13.69 0.36 -9.07
CA GLN A 234 13.75 1.79 -9.33
C GLN A 234 13.69 2.03 -10.85
N ASN A 235 12.49 1.95 -11.41
CA ASN A 235 12.23 2.21 -12.83
C ASN A 235 11.47 3.54 -13.05
N GLY A 236 11.40 4.37 -12.00
CA GLY A 236 10.61 5.60 -11.97
C GLY A 236 9.12 5.37 -11.66
N LEU A 237 8.64 4.13 -11.59
CA LEU A 237 7.29 3.76 -11.18
C LEU A 237 7.25 3.46 -9.67
N GLY A 238 6.29 4.04 -8.98
CA GLY A 238 5.97 3.74 -7.59
C GLY A 238 6.91 4.39 -6.57
N SER A 239 6.73 4.00 -5.31
CA SER A 239 7.63 4.33 -4.21
C SER A 239 7.57 3.24 -3.15
N SER A 240 8.74 2.86 -2.62
CA SER A 240 8.85 1.84 -1.58
C SER A 240 8.07 2.23 -0.31
N GLU A 241 7.98 3.52 0.01
CA GLU A 241 7.25 3.98 1.20
C GLU A 241 5.77 4.30 0.92
N HIS A 242 5.31 4.22 -0.33
CA HIS A 242 3.92 4.50 -0.74
C HIS A 242 3.34 3.37 -1.61
N PRO A 243 2.94 2.23 -1.00
CA PRO A 243 2.40 1.08 -1.73
C PRO A 243 1.14 1.37 -2.56
N CYS A 244 0.43 2.45 -2.24
CA CYS A 244 -0.76 2.88 -2.94
C CYS A 244 -0.49 3.48 -4.33
N TRP A 245 0.76 3.83 -4.66
CA TRP A 245 1.12 4.42 -5.96
C TRP A 245 1.20 3.40 -7.09
N GLY A 246 1.36 2.12 -6.74
CA GLY A 246 1.52 1.05 -7.71
C GLY A 246 2.95 0.95 -8.24
N SER A 247 3.33 -0.27 -8.61
CA SER A 247 4.65 -0.64 -9.11
C SER A 247 4.51 -1.88 -9.99
N TRP A 248 5.61 -2.38 -10.56
CA TRP A 248 5.62 -3.71 -11.21
C TRP A 248 5.28 -4.85 -10.24
N GLY A 249 5.46 -4.64 -8.94
CA GLY A 249 5.09 -5.60 -7.88
C GLY A 249 3.66 -5.45 -7.35
N GLY A 250 2.83 -4.59 -7.94
CA GLY A 250 1.43 -4.38 -7.57
C GLY A 250 1.17 -3.06 -6.85
N ARG A 251 -0.09 -2.87 -6.46
CA ARG A 251 -0.58 -1.72 -5.70
C ARG A 251 -1.34 -2.19 -4.46
N TYR A 252 -1.11 -1.52 -3.34
CA TYR A 252 -1.63 -1.95 -2.04
C TYR A 252 -2.21 -0.78 -1.25
N GLY A 253 -3.33 -1.02 -0.56
CA GLY A 253 -3.99 -0.05 0.31
C GLY A 253 -3.90 -0.47 1.77
N ARG A 254 -3.93 0.47 2.72
CA ARG A 254 -4.00 0.12 4.14
C ARG A 254 -5.34 -0.53 4.48
N ILE A 255 -5.38 -1.31 5.55
CA ILE A 255 -6.64 -1.85 6.08
C ILE A 255 -7.45 -0.74 6.77
N THR A 256 -6.76 0.07 7.59
CA THR A 256 -7.28 1.29 8.20
C THR A 256 -6.21 2.39 8.11
N ASP A 257 -6.61 3.65 8.32
CA ASP A 257 -5.67 4.79 8.26
C ASP A 257 -4.54 4.70 9.31
N GLU A 258 -4.81 4.02 10.43
CA GLU A 258 -3.91 3.87 11.57
C GLU A 258 -3.01 2.62 11.46
N ASP A 259 -3.35 1.65 10.60
CA ASP A 259 -2.57 0.43 10.44
C ASP A 259 -1.33 0.64 9.56
N HIS A 260 -0.28 -0.13 9.86
CA HIS A 260 0.93 -0.23 9.03
C HIS A 260 0.90 -1.41 8.05
N ILE A 261 -0.26 -2.07 7.95
CA ILE A 261 -0.48 -3.21 7.06
C ILE A 261 -1.15 -2.73 5.77
N TYR A 262 -0.50 -3.02 4.66
CA TYR A 262 -0.96 -2.80 3.30
C TYR A 262 -1.37 -4.13 2.67
N THR A 263 -2.61 -4.20 2.19
CA THR A 263 -3.19 -5.37 1.56
C THR A 263 -3.65 -5.07 0.14
N ASP A 264 -4.02 -6.12 -0.59
CA ASP A 264 -4.52 -6.06 -1.96
C ASP A 264 -5.54 -4.92 -2.15
N THR A 265 -5.29 -4.05 -3.13
CA THR A 265 -6.28 -3.13 -3.67
C THR A 265 -6.44 -3.40 -5.17
N VAL A 266 -7.28 -2.64 -5.88
CA VAL A 266 -7.63 -2.93 -7.26
C VAL A 266 -7.27 -1.78 -8.18
N ASP A 267 -6.63 -2.05 -9.30
CA ASP A 267 -6.66 -1.09 -10.41
C ASP A 267 -7.98 -1.24 -11.15
N THR A 268 -8.52 -0.14 -11.61
CA THR A 268 -9.84 -0.07 -12.22
C THR A 268 -9.72 0.36 -13.67
N ASN A 269 -10.72 -0.02 -14.47
CA ASN A 269 -10.81 0.34 -15.89
C ASN A 269 -9.50 0.06 -16.67
N VAL A 270 -8.78 -1.00 -16.32
CA VAL A 270 -7.54 -1.39 -16.99
C VAL A 270 -7.90 -2.12 -18.28
N ARG A 271 -7.47 -1.59 -19.43
CA ARG A 271 -7.80 -2.19 -20.72
C ARG A 271 -6.92 -3.41 -20.99
N GLY A 272 -7.56 -4.55 -21.24
CA GLY A 272 -6.94 -5.80 -21.64
C GLY A 272 -6.64 -5.91 -23.15
N LEU A 273 -5.91 -6.95 -23.53
CA LEU A 273 -5.62 -7.29 -24.93
C LEU A 273 -6.86 -7.63 -25.75
N ASP A 274 -7.86 -8.23 -25.12
CA ASP A 274 -9.17 -8.51 -25.72
C ASP A 274 -10.03 -7.26 -25.93
N GLY A 275 -9.55 -6.09 -25.49
CA GLY A 275 -10.25 -4.81 -25.57
C GLY A 275 -11.26 -4.57 -24.44
N ASN A 276 -11.47 -5.52 -23.54
CA ASN A 276 -12.32 -5.36 -22.37
C ASN A 276 -11.60 -4.55 -21.27
N HIS A 277 -12.36 -4.04 -20.31
CA HIS A 277 -11.84 -3.30 -19.17
C HIS A 277 -12.00 -4.12 -17.90
N TYR A 278 -10.94 -4.17 -17.10
CA TYR A 278 -10.84 -4.98 -15.89
C TYR A 278 -10.76 -4.10 -14.65
N THR A 279 -11.26 -4.63 -13.55
CA THR A 279 -11.11 -4.04 -12.21
C THR A 279 -10.74 -5.15 -11.24
N SER A 280 -9.47 -5.24 -10.88
CA SER A 280 -8.94 -6.34 -10.06
C SER A 280 -7.61 -5.97 -9.41
N GLY A 281 -7.21 -6.71 -8.38
CA GLY A 281 -5.86 -6.61 -7.82
C GLY A 281 -4.81 -7.15 -8.79
N TYR A 282 -5.14 -8.19 -9.56
CA TYR A 282 -4.25 -8.73 -10.60
C TYR A 282 -3.85 -7.68 -11.62
N ALA A 283 -4.79 -6.81 -12.00
CA ALA A 283 -4.57 -5.74 -12.97
C ALA A 283 -3.56 -4.71 -12.49
N SER A 284 -3.34 -4.56 -11.18
CA SER A 284 -2.27 -3.72 -10.65
C SER A 284 -0.87 -4.27 -10.91
N VAL A 285 -0.75 -5.53 -11.32
CA VAL A 285 0.52 -6.19 -11.71
C VAL A 285 0.55 -6.42 -13.22
N TRP A 286 -0.42 -7.17 -13.77
CA TRP A 286 -0.32 -7.67 -15.15
C TRP A 286 -0.38 -6.57 -16.20
N ARG A 287 -0.89 -5.38 -15.87
CA ARG A 287 -0.84 -4.20 -16.74
C ARG A 287 0.60 -3.80 -17.11
N TRP A 288 1.58 -4.23 -16.31
CA TRP A 288 3.01 -4.01 -16.52
C TRP A 288 3.72 -5.23 -17.14
N ARG A 289 2.99 -6.28 -17.52
CA ARG A 289 3.61 -7.55 -17.90
C ARG A 289 4.56 -7.46 -19.08
N ASN A 290 4.19 -6.73 -20.12
CA ASN A 290 5.08 -6.52 -21.23
C ASN A 290 6.38 -5.84 -20.76
N ALA A 291 6.28 -4.79 -19.94
CA ALA A 291 7.40 -4.06 -19.38
C ALA A 291 8.39 -4.98 -18.66
N TYR A 292 7.94 -5.66 -17.60
CA TYR A 292 8.84 -6.44 -16.77
C TYR A 292 9.31 -7.75 -17.44
N GLN A 293 8.57 -8.27 -18.43
CA GLN A 293 9.01 -9.46 -19.17
C GLN A 293 10.06 -9.12 -20.23
N TRP A 294 9.86 -8.03 -20.98
CA TRP A 294 10.84 -7.61 -21.99
C TRP A 294 12.09 -7.01 -21.36
N ASP A 295 11.98 -6.33 -20.23
CA ASP A 295 13.13 -5.90 -19.43
C ASP A 295 13.94 -7.11 -18.93
N PHE A 296 13.26 -8.15 -18.42
CA PHE A 296 13.94 -9.39 -18.03
C PHE A 296 14.64 -10.08 -19.21
N SER A 297 13.97 -10.19 -20.36
CA SER A 297 14.59 -10.72 -21.60
C SER A 297 15.82 -9.91 -22.02
N GLY A 298 15.74 -8.58 -22.00
CA GLY A 298 16.87 -7.69 -22.30
C GLY A 298 18.07 -7.95 -21.38
N ARG A 299 17.83 -8.01 -20.07
CA ARG A 299 18.86 -8.34 -19.07
C ARG A 299 19.43 -9.74 -19.26
N MET A 300 18.62 -10.72 -19.67
CA MET A 300 19.14 -12.05 -20.04
C MET A 300 20.04 -11.96 -21.27
N HIS A 301 19.69 -11.16 -22.28
CA HIS A 301 20.54 -10.94 -23.44
C HIS A 301 21.87 -10.27 -23.10
N TRP A 302 21.92 -9.37 -22.11
CA TRP A 302 23.17 -8.80 -21.58
C TRP A 302 24.11 -9.88 -21.02
N THR A 303 23.60 -11.03 -20.57
CA THR A 303 24.44 -12.14 -20.11
C THR A 303 25.12 -12.92 -21.25
N SER A 304 24.68 -12.73 -22.50
CA SER A 304 25.13 -13.53 -23.65
C SER A 304 26.39 -12.99 -24.34
N THR A 305 26.72 -11.72 -24.13
CA THR A 305 27.81 -11.01 -24.83
C THR A 305 28.25 -9.81 -23.99
N SER A 306 29.49 -9.35 -24.15
CA SER A 306 29.96 -8.07 -23.59
C SER A 306 29.94 -6.94 -24.63
N ASN A 307 29.53 -7.25 -25.87
CA ASN A 307 29.40 -6.25 -26.92
C ASN A 307 28.11 -5.45 -26.72
N PHE A 308 28.23 -4.25 -26.17
CA PHE A 308 27.13 -3.31 -25.96
C PHE A 308 26.20 -3.21 -27.18
N SER A 309 26.74 -2.96 -28.39
CA SER A 309 25.90 -2.75 -29.57
C SER A 309 25.23 -4.00 -30.14
N ALA A 310 25.46 -5.19 -29.55
CA ALA A 310 24.88 -6.45 -30.02
C ALA A 310 23.51 -6.76 -29.41
N VAL A 311 23.11 -6.03 -28.36
CA VAL A 311 21.88 -6.25 -27.59
C VAL A 311 21.24 -4.89 -27.28
N ASN A 312 19.94 -4.89 -26.96
CA ASN A 312 19.17 -3.68 -26.69
C ASN A 312 19.25 -3.31 -25.19
N HIS A 313 19.15 -2.02 -24.89
CA HIS A 313 19.14 -1.44 -23.56
C HIS A 313 17.87 -0.63 -23.31
N ASN A 314 17.61 -0.36 -22.04
CA ASN A 314 16.44 0.41 -21.64
C ASN A 314 16.66 1.88 -22.00
N PRO A 315 15.63 2.60 -22.46
CA PRO A 315 15.73 4.02 -22.68
C PRO A 315 15.86 4.76 -21.34
N VAL A 316 16.55 5.90 -21.37
CA VAL A 316 16.70 6.78 -20.22
C VAL A 316 15.71 7.93 -20.34
N VAL A 317 14.83 8.04 -19.35
CA VAL A 317 13.80 9.09 -19.29
C VAL A 317 14.33 10.26 -18.48
N VAL A 318 14.16 11.47 -19.02
CA VAL A 318 14.47 12.73 -18.35
C VAL A 318 13.32 13.69 -18.57
N VAL A 319 12.74 14.26 -17.51
CA VAL A 319 11.62 15.22 -17.59
C VAL A 319 11.99 16.52 -16.87
N ASN A 320 11.81 17.67 -17.54
CA ASN A 320 12.08 19.01 -16.96
C ASN A 320 13.48 19.15 -16.34
N ASP A 321 14.51 18.67 -17.03
CA ASP A 321 15.91 18.67 -16.56
C ASP A 321 16.10 17.95 -15.20
N SER A 322 15.20 17.04 -14.84
CA SER A 322 15.38 16.22 -13.66
C SER A 322 16.62 15.35 -13.84
N ASN A 323 17.68 15.59 -13.07
CA ASN A 323 18.78 14.62 -12.86
C ASN A 323 18.33 13.34 -12.13
N ILE A 324 17.02 13.11 -12.09
CA ILE A 324 16.34 12.06 -11.36
C ILE A 324 16.00 10.99 -12.39
N VAL A 325 16.95 10.14 -12.71
CA VAL A 325 16.60 8.87 -13.33
C VAL A 325 16.17 7.93 -12.20
N ALA A 326 15.14 7.13 -12.44
CA ALA A 326 14.70 6.06 -11.54
C ALA A 326 14.00 6.45 -10.22
N GLN A 327 13.76 7.73 -9.91
CA GLN A 327 12.88 8.16 -8.80
C GLN A 327 11.69 8.98 -9.28
N PRO A 328 10.60 9.07 -8.51
CA PRO A 328 9.46 9.93 -8.83
C PRO A 328 9.85 11.41 -8.94
N LEU A 329 9.35 12.09 -9.98
CA LEU A 329 9.50 13.54 -10.13
C LEU A 329 8.38 14.26 -9.41
N PHE A 330 8.74 15.15 -8.50
CA PHE A 330 7.78 15.86 -7.69
C PHE A 330 7.63 17.35 -7.99
N LEU A 331 6.40 17.79 -8.27
CA LEU A 331 6.05 19.14 -8.70
C LEU A 331 5.03 19.79 -7.76
N ASN A 332 5.30 21.01 -7.29
CA ASN A 332 4.32 21.80 -6.53
C ASN A 332 3.48 22.64 -7.49
N VAL A 333 2.16 22.48 -7.44
CA VAL A 333 1.23 23.11 -8.38
C VAL A 333 0.07 23.78 -7.66
N THR A 334 -0.54 24.76 -8.31
CA THR A 334 -1.73 25.46 -7.83
C THR A 334 -2.99 25.03 -8.61
N PRO A 335 -4.18 24.97 -7.98
CA PRO A 335 -5.42 24.69 -8.72
C PRO A 335 -5.63 25.67 -9.88
N GLY A 336 -5.96 25.15 -11.06
CA GLY A 336 -6.08 25.93 -12.30
C GLY A 336 -4.76 26.20 -13.04
N GLU A 337 -3.61 25.81 -12.50
CA GLU A 337 -2.31 25.95 -13.15
C GLU A 337 -2.18 25.04 -14.37
N ILE A 338 -1.40 25.47 -15.36
CA ILE A 338 -0.96 24.63 -16.48
C ILE A 338 0.49 24.27 -16.24
N VAL A 339 0.75 22.99 -16.00
CA VAL A 339 2.10 22.45 -15.83
C VAL A 339 2.64 22.04 -17.19
N PHE A 340 3.90 22.38 -17.47
CA PHE A 340 4.61 21.92 -18.65
C PHE A 340 5.56 20.77 -18.27
N LEU A 341 5.50 19.69 -19.02
CA LEU A 341 6.38 18.52 -18.91
C LEU A 341 7.18 18.40 -20.20
N ASP A 342 8.50 18.41 -20.10
CA ASP A 342 9.43 18.32 -21.23
C ASP A 342 10.30 17.08 -21.10
N ALA A 343 10.03 16.07 -21.92
CA ALA A 343 10.83 14.85 -21.98
C ALA A 343 11.93 14.88 -23.06
N SER A 344 12.21 16.04 -23.65
CA SER A 344 13.14 16.17 -24.78
C SER A 344 14.59 15.84 -24.44
N ALA A 345 14.95 15.76 -23.15
CA ALA A 345 16.27 15.30 -22.71
C ALA A 345 16.37 13.76 -22.64
N SER A 346 15.25 13.03 -22.73
CA SER A 346 15.25 11.56 -22.76
C SER A 346 16.03 11.03 -23.97
N TYR A 347 16.68 9.88 -23.83
CA TYR A 347 17.46 9.26 -24.91
C TYR A 347 17.42 7.73 -24.87
N ASP A 348 17.80 7.12 -25.98
CA ASP A 348 17.96 5.67 -26.14
C ASP A 348 19.47 5.36 -26.27
N PRO A 349 20.06 4.58 -25.36
CA PRO A 349 21.50 4.27 -25.40
C PRO A 349 21.95 3.54 -26.67
N ASP A 350 21.05 2.85 -27.36
CA ASP A 350 21.38 2.07 -28.56
C ASP A 350 21.38 2.92 -29.84
N VAL A 351 20.89 4.15 -29.76
CA VAL A 351 20.75 5.05 -30.92
C VAL A 351 21.73 6.20 -30.81
N ASN A 352 22.60 6.33 -31.81
CA ASN A 352 23.43 7.52 -32.02
C ASN A 352 22.56 8.71 -32.44
N SER A 353 21.80 9.27 -31.50
CA SER A 353 21.04 10.50 -31.70
C SER A 353 21.95 11.70 -31.45
N SER A 354 22.02 12.62 -32.42
CA SER A 354 22.66 13.93 -32.21
C SER A 354 21.97 14.66 -31.06
N SER A 355 22.69 15.48 -30.29
CA SER A 355 22.10 16.36 -29.25
C SER A 355 21.05 17.33 -29.81
N THR A 356 20.93 17.44 -31.13
CA THR A 356 19.94 18.23 -31.86
C THR A 356 18.70 17.43 -32.31
N ALA A 357 18.58 16.16 -31.94
CA ALA A 357 17.43 15.31 -32.27
C ALA A 357 16.20 15.76 -31.46
N THR A 358 15.14 16.19 -32.15
CA THR A 358 13.93 16.77 -31.52
C THR A 358 12.65 15.97 -31.76
N SER A 359 12.67 14.93 -32.60
CA SER A 359 11.51 14.07 -32.85
C SER A 359 11.62 12.72 -32.12
N ILE A 360 10.47 12.14 -31.77
CA ILE A 360 10.35 10.82 -31.10
C ILE A 360 11.19 9.75 -31.83
N SER A 361 11.04 9.64 -33.15
CA SER A 361 11.77 8.65 -33.96
C SER A 361 13.27 8.96 -34.07
N SER A 362 13.66 10.24 -34.12
CA SER A 362 15.08 10.64 -34.17
C SER A 362 15.85 10.32 -32.88
N LYS A 363 15.14 10.11 -31.77
CA LYS A 363 15.69 9.68 -30.47
C LYS A 363 15.62 8.17 -30.24
N GLY A 364 15.17 7.39 -31.22
CA GLY A 364 15.06 5.94 -31.09
C GLY A 364 13.78 5.46 -30.42
N PHE A 365 12.83 6.35 -30.10
CA PHE A 365 11.59 5.94 -29.45
C PHE A 365 10.52 5.54 -30.48
N ALA A 366 9.79 4.47 -30.18
CA ALA A 366 8.63 4.05 -30.98
C ALA A 366 7.38 4.88 -30.63
N ASN A 367 7.21 5.23 -29.36
CA ASN A 367 6.11 6.07 -28.87
C ASN A 367 6.47 6.72 -27.53
N ILE A 368 5.81 7.83 -27.21
CA ILE A 368 5.80 8.44 -25.89
C ILE A 368 4.35 8.71 -25.48
N THR A 369 3.97 8.39 -24.25
CA THR A 369 2.61 8.68 -23.77
C THR A 369 2.64 9.29 -22.38
N PHE A 370 2.04 10.45 -22.20
CA PHE A 370 1.71 11.00 -20.87
C PHE A 370 0.27 10.66 -20.51
N TRP A 371 0.06 10.04 -19.37
CA TRP A 371 -1.29 9.66 -18.93
C TRP A 371 -1.43 9.69 -17.41
N GLN A 372 -2.65 9.92 -16.91
CA GLN A 372 -2.91 9.98 -15.47
C GLN A 372 -3.13 8.57 -14.89
N TYR A 373 -2.36 8.20 -13.87
CA TYR A 373 -2.61 6.98 -13.08
C TYR A 373 -3.69 7.23 -12.04
N VAL A 374 -4.94 7.25 -12.51
CA VAL A 374 -6.13 7.63 -11.72
C VAL A 374 -6.25 6.89 -10.39
N ASP A 375 -6.01 5.57 -10.39
CA ASP A 375 -6.14 4.73 -9.19
C ASP A 375 -5.06 4.99 -8.13
N ALA A 376 -3.84 5.36 -8.56
CA ALA A 376 -2.75 5.76 -7.68
C ALA A 376 -2.98 7.14 -7.07
N SER A 377 -3.59 8.03 -7.86
CA SER A 377 -3.93 9.39 -7.44
C SER A 377 -5.15 9.44 -6.50
N ALA A 378 -6.01 8.42 -6.54
CA ALA A 378 -7.24 8.35 -5.74
C ALA A 378 -6.97 8.14 -4.24
N PRO A 379 -7.73 8.78 -3.33
CA PRO A 379 -7.67 8.48 -1.92
C PRO A 379 -8.12 7.04 -1.71
N GLN A 380 -7.57 6.42 -0.68
CA GLN A 380 -7.81 5.03 -0.32
C GLN A 380 -9.31 4.67 -0.17
N SER A 381 -10.16 5.64 0.19
CA SER A 381 -11.60 5.47 0.39
C SER A 381 -12.46 5.70 -0.86
N GLY A 382 -11.87 6.05 -2.01
CA GLY A 382 -12.61 6.39 -3.22
C GLY A 382 -11.84 6.09 -4.50
N LEU A 383 -11.76 4.82 -4.89
CA LEU A 383 -11.25 4.40 -6.20
C LEU A 383 -11.94 5.20 -7.32
N ASN A 384 -11.18 5.61 -8.34
CA ASN A 384 -11.67 6.45 -9.45
C ASN A 384 -12.30 7.80 -9.08
N THR A 385 -12.10 8.29 -7.86
CA THR A 385 -12.61 9.63 -7.50
C THR A 385 -11.62 10.74 -7.80
N ALA A 386 -10.45 10.43 -8.38
CA ALA A 386 -9.46 11.42 -8.75
C ALA A 386 -10.02 12.35 -9.82
N PRO A 387 -10.00 13.68 -9.59
CA PRO A 387 -10.38 14.58 -10.66
C PRO A 387 -9.49 14.34 -11.88
N SER A 388 -10.10 14.38 -13.06
CA SER A 388 -9.43 14.04 -14.31
C SER A 388 -8.50 15.17 -14.74
N LEU A 389 -7.27 14.83 -15.11
CA LEU A 389 -6.36 15.76 -15.76
C LEU A 389 -6.68 15.89 -17.23
N LYS A 390 -6.69 17.13 -17.71
CA LYS A 390 -6.58 17.39 -19.13
C LYS A 390 -5.11 17.45 -19.51
N ILE A 391 -4.62 16.34 -20.06
CA ILE A 391 -3.26 16.22 -20.60
C ILE A 391 -3.33 16.47 -22.11
N THR A 392 -2.56 17.44 -22.59
CA THR A 392 -2.39 17.70 -24.03
C THR A 392 -0.93 17.50 -24.39
N GLN A 393 -0.65 16.45 -25.17
CA GLN A 393 0.70 16.08 -25.57
C GLN A 393 1.03 16.59 -26.98
N ASP A 394 2.25 17.08 -27.15
CA ASP A 394 2.86 17.41 -28.44
C ASP A 394 4.28 16.84 -28.50
N GLY A 395 4.43 15.69 -29.16
CA GLY A 395 5.70 14.97 -29.27
C GLY A 395 6.26 14.54 -27.91
N LEU A 396 7.45 15.07 -27.58
CA LEU A 396 8.18 14.84 -26.33
C LEU A 396 7.70 15.73 -25.17
N THR A 397 6.74 16.61 -25.42
CA THR A 397 6.27 17.58 -24.42
C THR A 397 4.79 17.37 -24.12
N ALA A 398 4.36 17.73 -22.93
CA ALA A 398 2.96 17.73 -22.54
C ALA A 398 2.62 18.93 -21.67
N THR A 399 1.40 19.44 -21.85
CA THR A 399 0.78 20.36 -20.91
C THR A 399 -0.28 19.63 -20.10
N VAL A 400 -0.32 19.93 -18.81
CA VAL A 400 -1.25 19.32 -17.87
C VAL A 400 -2.03 20.46 -17.23
N ALA A 401 -3.33 20.54 -17.52
CA ALA A 401 -4.18 21.48 -16.83
C ALA A 401 -4.62 20.89 -15.49
N VAL A 402 -4.15 21.50 -14.40
CA VAL A 402 -4.60 21.19 -13.04
C VAL A 402 -6.02 21.74 -12.88
N PRO A 403 -7.00 20.92 -12.48
CA PRO A 403 -8.37 21.34 -12.24
C PRO A 403 -8.48 22.54 -11.29
N ALA A 404 -9.46 23.38 -11.58
CA ALA A 404 -9.77 24.54 -10.77
C ALA A 404 -10.28 24.09 -9.39
N LEU A 405 -10.17 24.96 -8.39
CA LEU A 405 -10.55 24.62 -7.02
C LEU A 405 -12.02 24.20 -6.91
N GLU A 406 -12.91 24.80 -7.70
CA GLU A 406 -14.33 24.44 -7.78
C GLU A 406 -14.61 23.05 -8.38
N ASP A 407 -13.69 22.52 -9.18
CA ASP A 407 -13.81 21.22 -9.86
C ASP A 407 -13.20 20.07 -9.04
N ILE A 408 -12.43 20.39 -8.00
CA ILE A 408 -11.88 19.40 -7.08
C ILE A 408 -13.00 19.00 -6.10
N PRO A 409 -13.35 17.70 -5.98
CA PRO A 409 -14.43 17.30 -5.09
C PRO A 409 -14.14 17.72 -3.65
N SER A 410 -15.14 18.17 -2.90
CA SER A 410 -14.93 18.67 -1.53
C SER A 410 -14.35 17.63 -0.56
N ALA A 411 -14.50 16.33 -0.85
CA ALA A 411 -13.82 15.25 -0.12
C ALA A 411 -12.28 15.30 -0.24
N TRP A 412 -11.78 15.95 -1.29
CA TRP A 412 -10.36 16.21 -1.56
C TRP A 412 -9.91 17.61 -1.11
N ILE A 413 -10.86 18.51 -0.81
CA ILE A 413 -10.59 19.87 -0.32
C ILE A 413 -10.75 19.90 1.20
N GLN A 414 -9.63 19.87 1.94
CA GLN A 414 -9.65 20.07 3.39
C GLN A 414 -9.34 21.53 3.77
N GLY A 415 -10.37 22.38 3.77
CA GLY A 415 -10.41 23.68 4.47
C GLY A 415 -9.75 24.90 3.79
N LEU A 416 -10.30 26.10 4.06
CA LEU A 416 -9.73 27.40 3.67
C LEU A 416 -8.82 27.94 4.80
N ARG A 417 -7.51 27.72 4.64
CA ARG A 417 -6.33 28.12 5.45
C ARG A 417 -5.82 27.14 6.52
N ILE A 418 -4.48 27.01 6.45
CA ILE A 418 -3.55 26.06 7.05
C ILE A 418 -3.27 26.41 8.53
N ILE A 419 -3.56 25.50 9.47
CA ILE A 419 -2.74 25.05 10.61
C ILE A 419 -3.47 23.86 11.28
N LEU A 420 -2.69 22.81 11.52
CA LEU A 420 -3.02 21.43 11.85
C LEU A 420 -3.52 21.19 13.29
N PRO A 421 -4.36 20.17 13.52
CA PRO A 421 -4.22 19.24 14.63
C PRO A 421 -3.44 18.00 14.16
N ALA A 422 -2.36 17.68 14.87
CA ALA A 422 -1.47 16.58 14.57
C ALA A 422 -2.19 15.22 14.67
N SER A 423 -2.39 14.56 13.51
CA SER A 423 -2.45 13.09 13.29
C SER A 423 -3.27 12.68 12.06
N ILE A 424 -3.80 13.62 11.26
CA ILE A 424 -4.69 13.30 10.14
C ILE A 424 -4.08 13.83 8.84
N LEU A 425 -3.77 12.91 7.91
CA LEU A 425 -3.44 13.10 6.49
C LEU A 425 -2.29 14.07 6.17
N LYS A 426 -1.16 13.51 5.73
CA LYS A 426 0.01 14.27 5.26
C LYS A 426 0.46 13.77 3.89
N GLU A 427 -0.47 13.74 2.94
CA GLU A 427 -0.17 13.59 1.51
C GLU A 427 -0.76 14.83 0.80
N PRO A 428 0.02 15.59 0.00
CA PRO A 428 -0.56 16.55 -0.94
C PRO A 428 -1.47 15.81 -1.94
N LEU A 429 -2.35 16.54 -2.63
CA LEU A 429 -3.06 16.02 -3.82
C LEU A 429 -2.02 15.43 -4.79
N LEU A 430 -1.91 14.10 -4.85
CA LEU A 430 -1.05 13.41 -5.79
C LEU A 430 -1.78 13.27 -7.12
N TRP A 431 -1.15 13.78 -8.17
CA TRP A 431 -1.60 13.61 -9.54
C TRP A 431 -0.46 12.88 -10.23
N ASP A 432 -0.61 11.57 -10.38
CA ASP A 432 0.42 10.71 -10.93
C ASP A 432 0.31 10.73 -12.44
N ILE A 433 1.29 11.34 -13.10
CA ILE A 433 1.40 11.32 -14.55
C ILE A 433 2.47 10.33 -14.91
N LEU A 434 2.05 9.27 -15.58
CA LEU A 434 2.92 8.26 -16.11
C LEU A 434 3.40 8.65 -17.50
N MET A 435 4.71 8.63 -17.70
CA MET A 435 5.33 8.78 -19.02
C MET A 435 5.77 7.42 -19.53
N ASN A 436 5.21 6.97 -20.66
CA ASN A 436 5.58 5.71 -21.30
C ASN A 436 6.61 5.93 -22.43
N LEU A 437 7.80 5.32 -22.45
CA LEU A 437 8.69 5.26 -23.63
C LEU A 437 8.61 3.89 -24.32
N ARG A 438 8.52 3.87 -25.66
CA ARG A 438 8.51 2.65 -26.51
C ARG A 438 7.35 1.66 -26.25
N GLY A 439 6.28 2.07 -25.57
CA GLY A 439 5.10 1.23 -25.35
C GLY A 439 5.12 0.46 -24.03
N ASP A 440 6.27 0.33 -23.35
CA ASP A 440 6.41 -0.53 -22.17
C ASP A 440 7.25 0.04 -20.99
N TYR A 441 7.85 1.24 -21.03
CA TYR A 441 8.63 1.79 -19.88
C TYR A 441 7.94 2.96 -19.21
N GLN A 442 7.81 3.04 -17.87
CA GLN A 442 6.92 4.03 -17.22
C GLN A 442 7.53 4.78 -16.02
N ILE A 443 7.39 6.11 -15.99
CA ILE A 443 7.79 6.97 -14.84
C ILE A 443 6.60 7.71 -14.25
N ILE A 444 6.40 7.66 -12.93
CA ILE A 444 5.45 8.49 -12.17
C ILE A 444 6.03 9.89 -11.92
N VAL A 445 5.29 10.91 -12.35
CA VAL A 445 5.43 12.31 -11.92
C VAL A 445 4.30 12.59 -10.93
N GLY A 446 4.58 12.84 -9.65
CA GLY A 446 3.61 13.17 -8.58
C GLY A 446 4.30 13.96 -7.45
N PRO A 447 3.65 14.78 -6.58
CA PRO A 447 4.24 15.75 -5.58
C PRO A 447 4.78 15.26 -4.19
N VAL A 448 5.87 15.87 -3.63
CA VAL A 448 6.67 15.37 -2.46
C VAL A 448 5.99 15.68 -1.12
N SER A 449 6.26 14.85 -0.08
CA SER A 449 6.57 15.39 1.26
C SER A 449 7.55 14.54 2.11
N ARG A 450 8.72 15.11 2.51
CA ARG A 450 9.39 15.18 3.86
C ARG A 450 10.88 15.60 3.68
N ARG A 451 11.61 16.34 4.54
CA ARG A 451 11.70 16.43 6.03
C ARG A 451 12.67 17.58 6.48
N HIS A 452 12.62 17.97 7.78
CA HIS A 452 13.53 18.82 8.62
C HIS A 452 13.44 20.37 8.44
N ALA A 453 13.52 21.24 9.46
CA ALA A 453 14.01 21.16 10.83
C ALA A 453 13.33 22.17 11.78
N SER A 454 13.43 21.88 13.07
CA SER A 454 13.37 22.78 14.23
C SER A 454 13.79 24.23 14.00
N SER A 455 12.86 25.18 14.11
CA SER A 455 12.92 26.35 15.00
C SER A 455 11.68 27.21 14.72
N LEU A 456 10.94 27.55 15.77
CA LEU A 456 10.09 28.75 15.93
C LEU A 456 9.10 28.46 17.07
N ALA A 457 9.67 28.27 18.25
CA ALA A 457 8.97 28.64 19.46
C ALA A 457 8.78 30.17 19.44
N GLY A 458 7.53 30.60 19.58
CA GLY A 458 7.18 31.98 19.89
C GLY A 458 6.70 32.79 18.69
N ARG A 459 5.37 32.91 18.57
CA ARG A 459 4.66 34.20 18.42
C ARG A 459 3.14 34.00 18.48
N ASN A 460 2.59 34.41 19.63
CA ASN A 460 1.25 34.97 19.88
C ASN A 460 0.08 34.56 18.98
N LEU A 461 -0.70 33.61 19.48
CA LEU A 461 -1.98 33.13 18.93
C LEU A 461 -3.19 33.92 19.49
N ASN A 462 -3.12 35.25 19.48
CA ASN A 462 -4.23 36.11 19.90
C ASN A 462 -4.51 37.16 18.83
N LYS A 463 -5.30 36.78 17.82
CA LYS A 463 -6.24 37.61 17.03
C LYS A 463 -6.52 36.91 15.71
N MET A 464 -7.70 36.28 15.60
CA MET A 464 -8.58 36.29 14.42
C MET A 464 -9.64 35.19 14.58
N ILE A 465 -10.78 35.55 15.15
CA ILE A 465 -12.03 34.77 15.06
C ILE A 465 -13.00 35.60 14.23
N PRO A 466 -13.34 35.21 12.99
CA PRO A 466 -14.57 35.63 12.34
C PRO A 466 -15.69 34.67 12.75
N ARG A 467 -16.79 35.23 13.26
CA ARG A 467 -18.01 34.52 13.64
C ARG A 467 -18.69 33.93 12.40
N ILE A 468 -18.73 32.61 12.28
CA ILE A 468 -19.67 31.90 11.39
C ILE A 468 -20.48 30.95 12.28
N GLY A 469 -21.81 31.11 12.25
CA GLY A 469 -22.73 30.35 13.09
C GLY A 469 -22.72 28.85 12.76
N LEU A 470 -22.83 28.02 13.79
CA LEU A 470 -22.86 26.55 13.63
C LEU A 470 -24.10 26.10 12.86
N PRO A 471 -23.97 25.18 11.89
CA PRO A 471 -25.12 24.64 11.16
C PRO A 471 -26.01 23.81 12.10
N MET A 472 -27.34 23.90 11.90
CA MET A 472 -28.35 23.30 12.81
C MET A 472 -28.15 21.80 13.10
N PRO A 473 -27.78 20.93 12.13
CA PRO A 473 -27.50 19.52 12.44
C PRO A 473 -26.35 19.32 13.42
N THR A 474 -25.33 20.20 13.39
CA THR A 474 -24.19 20.17 14.32
C THR A 474 -24.63 20.59 15.72
N VAL A 475 -25.47 21.62 15.83
CA VAL A 475 -26.06 22.03 17.12
C VAL A 475 -26.89 20.88 17.71
N VAL A 476 -27.74 20.24 16.90
CA VAL A 476 -28.56 19.10 17.33
C VAL A 476 -27.71 17.88 17.69
N TYR A 477 -26.57 17.67 17.02
CA TYR A 477 -25.62 16.62 17.37
C TYR A 477 -25.02 16.82 18.76
N PHE A 478 -24.51 18.02 19.05
CA PHE A 478 -23.96 18.32 20.38
C PHE A 478 -25.02 18.21 21.47
N ILE A 479 -26.25 18.69 21.22
CA ILE A 479 -27.37 18.53 22.16
C ILE A 479 -27.67 17.05 22.40
N SER A 480 -27.75 16.23 21.34
CA SER A 480 -27.98 14.79 21.47
C SER A 480 -26.89 14.13 22.31
N ARG A 481 -25.61 14.43 22.07
CA ARG A 481 -24.50 13.85 22.86
C ARG A 481 -24.52 14.26 24.32
N ILE A 482 -24.77 15.53 24.61
CA ILE A 482 -24.86 16.05 25.98
C ILE A 482 -26.00 15.37 26.74
N VAL A 483 -27.16 15.25 26.10
CA VAL A 483 -28.35 14.66 26.72
C VAL A 483 -28.22 13.14 26.87
N THR A 484 -27.63 12.43 25.89
CA THR A 484 -27.34 10.99 26.02
C THR A 484 -26.34 10.73 27.14
N LEU A 485 -25.30 11.56 27.28
CA LEU A 485 -24.37 11.46 28.40
C LEU A 485 -25.09 11.70 29.74
N GLY A 486 -25.95 12.73 29.81
CA GLY A 486 -26.78 12.99 30.99
C GLY A 486 -27.69 11.82 31.37
N TYR A 487 -28.31 11.18 30.37
CA TYR A 487 -29.11 9.96 30.57
C TYR A 487 -28.27 8.83 31.15
N LEU A 488 -27.13 8.50 30.52
CA LEU A 488 -26.25 7.42 30.98
C LEU A 488 -25.76 7.66 32.41
N LEU A 489 -25.33 8.89 32.72
CA LEU A 489 -24.91 9.25 34.07
C LEU A 489 -26.04 9.13 35.08
N SER A 490 -27.25 9.60 34.74
CA SER A 490 -28.41 9.48 35.63
C SER A 490 -28.81 8.02 35.85
N LEU A 491 -28.74 7.18 34.82
CA LEU A 491 -29.04 5.76 34.89
C LEU A 491 -28.01 5.02 35.74
N THR A 492 -26.72 5.29 35.54
CA THR A 492 -25.65 4.72 36.37
C THR A 492 -25.80 5.13 37.83
N LEU A 493 -26.11 6.40 38.10
CA LEU A 493 -26.33 6.88 39.45
C LEU A 493 -27.56 6.21 40.10
N PHE A 494 -28.66 6.02 39.35
CA PHE A 494 -29.84 5.32 39.84
C PHE A 494 -29.58 3.84 40.17
N MET A 495 -28.74 3.15 39.37
CA MET A 495 -28.42 1.74 39.58
C MET A 495 -27.42 1.49 40.72
N VAL A 496 -26.56 2.47 41.03
CA VAL A 496 -25.44 2.30 41.98
C VAL A 496 -25.68 3.01 43.31
N ALA A 497 -26.50 4.07 43.35
CA ALA A 497 -26.74 4.80 44.59
C ALA A 497 -27.64 4.00 45.56
N PRO A 498 -27.32 3.99 46.86
CA PRO A 498 -28.11 3.27 47.88
C PRO A 498 -29.45 3.96 48.21
N VAL A 499 -29.80 5.04 47.52
CA VAL A 499 -31.00 5.85 47.75
C VAL A 499 -31.84 5.87 46.48
N GLN A 500 -32.65 4.82 46.29
CA GLN A 500 -33.64 4.76 45.21
C GLN A 500 -34.87 5.56 45.64
N CYS A 501 -34.89 6.85 45.32
CA CYS A 501 -35.99 7.75 45.66
C CYS A 501 -36.70 8.27 44.40
N THR A 502 -38.01 8.52 44.50
CA THR A 502 -38.89 9.01 43.41
C THR A 502 -38.28 10.14 42.57
N PRO A 503 -37.57 11.14 43.13
CA PRO A 503 -36.90 12.19 42.34
C PRO A 503 -35.84 11.67 41.37
N THR A 504 -35.05 10.65 41.75
CA THR A 504 -34.00 10.09 40.89
C THR A 504 -34.57 9.31 39.71
N ALA A 505 -35.68 8.58 39.93
CA ALA A 505 -36.42 7.90 38.86
C ALA A 505 -37.00 8.89 37.84
N HIS A 506 -37.54 10.03 38.31
CA HIS A 506 -38.01 11.09 37.43
C HIS A 506 -36.88 11.70 36.58
N ILE A 507 -35.69 11.91 37.15
CA ILE A 507 -34.54 12.45 36.42
C ILE A 507 -34.09 11.48 35.30
N VAL A 508 -34.05 10.18 35.57
CA VAL A 508 -33.76 9.16 34.56
C VAL A 508 -34.83 9.17 33.46
N GLY A 509 -36.12 9.27 33.84
CA GLY A 509 -37.22 9.37 32.88
C GLY A 509 -37.09 10.57 31.94
N VAL A 510 -36.86 11.78 32.49
CA VAL A 510 -36.72 13.01 31.71
C VAL A 510 -35.51 12.97 30.78
N THR A 511 -34.35 12.55 31.28
CA THR A 511 -33.11 12.49 30.49
C THR A 511 -33.17 11.41 29.40
N SER A 512 -33.79 10.26 29.66
CA SER A 512 -34.02 9.22 28.65
C SER A 512 -34.89 9.73 27.50
N HIS A 513 -35.93 10.50 27.82
CA HIS A 513 -36.87 11.06 26.85
C HIS A 513 -36.19 12.08 25.94
N LEU A 514 -35.43 13.00 26.53
CA LEU A 514 -34.65 13.98 25.77
C LEU A 514 -33.58 13.29 24.91
N SER A 515 -32.97 12.20 25.39
CA SER A 515 -31.95 11.45 24.65
C SER A 515 -32.53 10.76 23.41
N MET A 516 -33.67 10.07 23.56
CA MET A 516 -34.35 9.39 22.45
C MET A 516 -34.86 10.37 21.40
N THR A 517 -35.47 11.47 21.84
CA THR A 517 -36.04 12.48 20.92
C THR A 517 -34.96 13.25 20.14
N SER A 518 -33.86 13.64 20.80
CA SER A 518 -32.74 14.32 20.14
C SER A 518 -31.96 13.39 19.18
N THR A 519 -31.77 12.13 19.55
CA THR A 519 -31.13 11.13 18.68
C THR A 519 -32.02 10.77 17.48
N GLY A 520 -33.33 10.64 17.70
CA GLY A 520 -34.31 10.44 16.62
C GLY A 520 -34.34 11.63 15.63
N LEU A 521 -34.12 12.85 16.10
CA LEU A 521 -34.05 14.04 15.25
C LEU A 521 -32.81 14.02 14.34
N LEU A 522 -31.66 13.55 14.84
CA LEU A 522 -30.47 13.33 14.01
C LEU A 522 -30.72 12.31 12.90
N PHE A 523 -31.40 11.22 13.23
CA PHE A 523 -31.78 10.22 12.25
C PHE A 523 -32.71 10.82 11.18
N PHE A 524 -33.69 11.63 11.59
CA PHE A 524 -34.55 12.36 10.65
C PHE A 524 -33.76 13.30 9.71
N PHE A 525 -32.74 14.01 10.21
CA PHE A 525 -31.90 14.84 9.35
C PHE A 525 -31.08 14.04 8.35
N ARG A 526 -30.56 12.86 8.75
CA ARG A 526 -29.85 11.94 7.84
C ARG A 526 -30.76 11.43 6.72
N VAL A 527 -31.97 10.99 7.07
CA VAL A 527 -32.97 10.55 6.09
C VAL A 527 -33.41 11.71 5.19
N SER A 528 -33.57 12.91 5.75
CA SER A 528 -33.97 14.10 4.97
C SER A 528 -32.89 14.56 3.98
N ALA A 529 -31.62 14.38 4.31
CA ALA A 529 -30.50 14.65 3.41
C ALA A 529 -30.45 13.62 2.26
N LEU A 530 -30.65 12.34 2.57
CA LEU A 530 -30.58 11.24 1.60
C LEU A 530 -31.78 11.23 0.63
N TYR A 531 -32.98 11.56 1.12
CA TYR A 531 -34.24 11.56 0.35
C TYR A 531 -34.80 12.97 0.14
N HIS A 532 -33.95 13.95 -0.17
CA HIS A 532 -34.34 15.35 -0.30
C HIS A 532 -35.47 15.60 -1.32
N ASN A 533 -35.54 14.78 -2.38
CA ASN A 533 -36.55 14.86 -3.45
C ASN A 533 -37.85 14.07 -3.20
N HIS A 534 -37.94 13.26 -2.15
CA HIS A 534 -39.12 12.43 -1.86
C HIS A 534 -39.90 12.93 -0.63
N ARG A 535 -40.88 13.83 -0.86
CA ARG A 535 -41.71 14.46 0.18
C ARG A 535 -42.45 13.46 1.10
N TYR A 536 -42.89 12.33 0.56
CA TYR A 536 -43.64 11.32 1.32
C TYR A 536 -42.74 10.59 2.33
N ILE A 537 -41.51 10.24 1.94
CA ILE A 537 -40.54 9.57 2.81
C ILE A 537 -40.19 10.50 3.97
N ARG A 538 -39.88 11.77 3.69
CA ARG A 538 -39.59 12.77 4.72
C ARG A 538 -40.77 12.98 5.67
N ALA A 539 -42.00 13.06 5.16
CA ALA A 539 -43.20 13.21 5.99
C ALA A 539 -43.43 11.99 6.91
N THR A 540 -43.22 10.77 6.40
CA THR A 540 -43.32 9.54 7.19
C THR A 540 -42.31 9.52 8.33
N PHE A 541 -41.03 9.77 8.04
CA PHE A 541 -39.98 9.76 9.07
C PHE A 541 -40.09 10.92 10.07
N PHE A 542 -40.60 12.07 9.63
CA PHE A 542 -40.94 13.17 10.54
C PHE A 542 -42.08 12.78 11.49
N SER A 543 -43.12 12.12 10.97
CA SER A 543 -44.25 11.63 11.77
C SER A 543 -43.82 10.56 12.78
N LEU A 544 -42.92 9.65 12.36
CA LEU A 544 -42.31 8.66 13.25
C LEU A 544 -41.52 9.32 14.38
N TRP A 545 -40.69 10.33 14.06
CA TRP A 545 -39.95 11.07 15.07
C TRP A 545 -40.87 11.77 16.10
N ILE A 546 -41.95 12.41 15.67
CA ILE A 546 -42.95 13.03 16.56
C ILE A 546 -43.69 11.98 17.41
N SER A 547 -43.75 10.73 16.98
CA SER A 547 -44.45 9.66 17.70
C SER A 547 -43.61 9.02 18.83
N LEU A 548 -42.28 9.11 18.78
CA LEU A 548 -41.36 8.58 19.80
C LEU A 548 -41.68 9.00 21.26
N PRO A 549 -42.19 10.21 21.56
CA PRO A 549 -42.55 10.64 22.90
C PRO A 549 -43.74 9.91 23.55
N ARG A 550 -44.65 9.30 22.78
CA ARG A 550 -46.01 8.97 23.25
C ARG A 550 -46.14 7.72 24.14
N ASP A 551 -45.15 6.83 24.19
CA ASP A 551 -45.27 5.55 24.90
C ASP A 551 -44.59 5.48 26.28
N SER A 552 -43.86 6.53 26.71
CA SER A 552 -43.09 6.49 27.97
C SER A 552 -43.88 6.61 29.29
N PRO A 553 -44.99 7.36 29.42
CA PRO A 553 -45.69 7.49 30.70
C PRO A 553 -46.37 6.19 31.16
N LYS A 554 -46.81 5.35 30.22
CA LYS A 554 -47.46 4.06 30.51
C LYS A 554 -46.49 3.01 31.03
N TYR A 555 -45.19 3.15 30.75
CA TYR A 555 -44.15 2.25 31.24
C TYR A 555 -43.78 2.54 32.70
N PHE A 556 -43.77 3.82 33.10
CA PHE A 556 -43.44 4.23 34.47
C PHE A 556 -44.57 3.91 35.47
N ASN A 557 -45.83 4.14 35.13
CA ASN A 557 -46.95 3.76 36.01
C ASN A 557 -46.99 2.23 36.27
N ARG A 558 -46.57 1.43 35.29
CA ARG A 558 -46.52 -0.03 35.40
C ARG A 558 -45.34 -0.52 36.26
N LEU A 559 -44.29 0.27 36.40
CA LEU A 559 -43.15 0.01 37.29
C LEU A 559 -43.49 0.37 38.74
N GLU A 560 -44.19 1.48 38.99
CA GLU A 560 -44.70 1.81 40.34
C GLU A 560 -45.69 0.75 40.85
N GLU A 561 -46.59 0.26 40.00
CA GLU A 561 -47.50 -0.86 40.34
C GLU A 561 -46.75 -2.15 40.66
N PHE A 562 -45.63 -2.41 39.98
CA PHE A 562 -44.81 -3.61 40.18
C PHE A 562 -43.95 -3.52 41.45
N GLU A 563 -43.42 -2.34 41.77
CA GLU A 563 -42.70 -2.08 43.03
C GLU A 563 -43.63 -2.20 44.24
N GLN A 564 -44.86 -1.67 44.15
CA GLN A 564 -45.86 -1.84 45.21
C GLN A 564 -46.24 -3.31 45.45
N GLU A 565 -46.33 -4.12 44.39
CA GLU A 565 -46.59 -5.56 44.49
C GLU A 565 -45.41 -6.35 45.07
N ILE A 566 -44.16 -5.93 44.80
CA ILE A 566 -42.95 -6.51 45.40
C ILE A 566 -42.86 -6.19 46.89
N GLU A 567 -43.14 -4.94 47.29
CA GLU A 567 -43.10 -4.51 48.68
C GLU A 567 -44.16 -5.26 49.52
N LYS A 568 -45.37 -5.42 48.95
CA LYS A 568 -46.46 -6.20 49.56
C LYS A 568 -46.10 -7.68 49.75
N ARG A 569 -45.38 -8.29 48.79
CA ARG A 569 -44.91 -9.68 48.88
C ARG A 569 -43.76 -9.87 49.87
N LYS A 570 -42.93 -8.86 50.11
CA LYS A 570 -41.88 -8.90 51.15
C LYS A 570 -42.49 -8.93 52.55
N ASP A 571 -43.56 -8.17 52.79
CA ASP A 571 -44.28 -8.17 54.08
C ASP A 571 -45.01 -9.50 54.36
N GLU A 572 -45.47 -10.20 53.32
CA GLU A 572 -46.09 -11.53 53.45
C GLU A 572 -45.08 -12.66 53.70
N ILE A 573 -43.82 -12.48 53.30
CA ILE A 573 -42.74 -13.47 53.51
C ILE A 573 -42.03 -13.24 54.88
N GLY A 574 -42.22 -12.07 55.51
CA GLY A 574 -41.67 -11.71 56.81
C GLY A 574 -42.58 -11.99 58.03
N ARG A 575 -43.80 -12.49 57.84
CA ARG A 575 -44.69 -13.01 58.91
C ARG A 575 -44.79 -14.52 58.81
#